data_AF-T0YJ84-F1
#
_entry.id   AF-T0YJ84-F1
#
_cell.length_a   1.000
_cell.length_b   1.000
_cell.length_c   1.000
_cell.angle_alpha   90.00
_cell.angle_beta   90.00
_cell.angle_gamma   90.00
#
_symmetry.space_group_name_H-M   'P 1'
#
loop_
_entity.id
_entity.type
_entity.pdbx_description
1 polymer ?
#
loop_
_entity_poly.entity_id
_entity_poly.type
_entity_poly.pdbx_seq_one_letter_code
_entity_poly.pdbx_strand_id
1 'polypeptide(L)'
;MEISAAPVGQDTQVLAAPASVVSAITHIPTATSDQVGIGDINYPPKTVPHGTPLIYNKKPEVLYIGAEYCPYCALARWSLIGALSKFGTFHNLKIIRASATDSAGQNIATFTFAHGVTYSSSLISFVPREMFSNVPDVKSPTGYAPLQTLTKAEQTVFAKLDPPEGFPFVDFGGIVA
;
A
#
# COMPACT_ATOMS: atom_id res chain seq x y z
N MET A 1 -9.99 -11.45 24.18
CA MET A 1 -10.09 -10.33 23.22
C MET A 1 -9.88 -9.08 24.05
N GLU A 2 -8.61 -8.73 24.31
CA GLU A 2 -8.29 -7.50 25.01
C GLU A 2 -8.51 -6.34 24.03
N ILE A 3 -9.43 -5.45 24.39
CA ILE A 3 -9.61 -4.18 23.70
C ILE A 3 -8.37 -3.36 24.05
N SER A 4 -7.38 -3.37 23.16
CA SER A 4 -6.20 -2.52 23.29
C SER A 4 -6.67 -1.07 23.23
N ALA A 5 -6.40 -0.31 24.27
CA ALA A 5 -6.66 1.12 24.29
C ALA A 5 -5.91 1.81 23.14
N ALA A 6 -6.51 2.88 22.61
CA ALA A 6 -5.89 3.74 21.61
C ALA A 6 -4.45 4.12 22.04
N PRO A 7 -3.43 3.94 21.18
CA PRO A 7 -2.04 4.15 21.59
C PRO A 7 -1.76 5.61 21.89
N VAL A 8 -1.33 5.88 23.12
CA VAL A 8 -0.80 7.18 23.55
C VAL A 8 0.40 7.53 22.66
N GLY A 9 0.35 8.68 21.99
CA GLY A 9 1.45 9.16 21.15
C GLY A 9 1.36 8.83 19.65
N GLN A 10 0.22 8.34 19.15
CA GLN A 10 -0.01 8.19 17.71
C GLN A 10 0.02 9.54 16.98
N ASP A 11 0.90 9.68 15.99
CA ASP A 11 0.89 10.78 15.03
C ASP A 11 -0.15 10.49 13.94
N THR A 12 -1.21 11.28 13.89
CA THR A 12 -2.34 11.15 12.97
C THR A 12 -2.33 12.21 11.86
N GLN A 13 -1.24 12.98 11.75
CA GLN A 13 -1.17 14.03 10.74
C GLN A 13 -1.04 13.43 9.34
N VAL A 14 -1.80 13.99 8.40
CA VAL A 14 -1.65 13.74 6.97
C VAL A 14 -1.07 15.00 6.34
N LEU A 15 0.18 14.92 5.91
CA LEU A 15 0.93 16.07 5.40
C LEU A 15 1.25 15.90 3.92
N ALA A 16 1.43 17.01 3.20
CA ALA A 16 2.02 16.94 1.87
C ALA A 16 3.44 16.35 1.97
N ALA A 17 3.77 15.43 1.06
CA ALA A 17 5.10 14.87 1.01
C ALA A 17 6.12 15.96 0.63
N PRO A 18 7.27 16.07 1.34
CA PRO A 18 8.30 17.02 0.98
C PRO A 18 8.78 16.81 -0.46
N ALA A 19 8.95 17.90 -1.21
CA ALA A 19 9.31 17.83 -2.64
C ALA A 19 10.64 17.07 -2.88
N SER A 20 11.61 17.21 -1.97
CA SER A 20 12.89 16.48 -2.03
C SER A 20 12.69 14.96 -1.91
N VAL A 21 11.82 14.53 -1.01
CA VAL A 21 11.49 13.11 -0.80
C VAL A 21 10.75 12.56 -2.01
N VAL A 22 9.75 13.30 -2.52
CA VAL A 22 9.02 12.93 -3.74
C VAL A 22 9.98 12.80 -4.92
N SER A 23 10.85 13.78 -5.13
CA SER A 23 11.84 13.73 -6.21
C SER A 23 12.76 12.51 -6.10
N ALA A 24 13.32 12.26 -4.91
CA ALA A 24 14.22 11.12 -4.68
C ALA A 24 13.56 9.76 -4.94
N ILE A 25 12.31 9.56 -4.47
CA ILE A 25 11.65 8.25 -4.60
C ILE A 25 11.08 8.01 -6.01
N THR A 26 10.69 9.07 -6.72
CA THR A 26 10.08 8.96 -8.06
C THR A 26 11.11 8.97 -9.20
N HIS A 27 12.35 9.37 -8.92
CA HIS A 27 13.44 9.47 -9.90
C HIS A 27 14.65 8.64 -9.47
N ILE A 28 14.43 7.39 -9.06
CA ILE A 28 15.52 6.46 -8.72
C ILE A 28 16.33 6.16 -9.99
N PRO A 29 17.65 6.45 -10.01
CA PRO A 29 18.49 6.12 -11.15
C PRO A 29 18.49 4.62 -11.45
N THR A 30 18.50 4.25 -12.73
CA THR A 30 18.57 2.84 -13.14
C THR A 30 19.81 2.16 -12.56
N ALA A 31 20.96 2.83 -12.60
CA ALA A 31 22.21 2.33 -12.00
C ALA A 31 22.05 1.98 -10.51
N THR A 32 21.24 2.71 -9.75
CA THR A 32 20.95 2.38 -8.35
C THR A 32 20.13 1.10 -8.24
N SER A 33 19.12 0.92 -9.11
CA SER A 33 18.35 -0.32 -9.16
C SER A 33 19.22 -1.51 -9.57
N ASP A 34 20.09 -1.32 -10.57
CA ASP A 34 20.98 -2.35 -11.11
C ASP A 34 22.03 -2.79 -10.07
N GLN A 35 22.51 -1.85 -9.26
CA GLN A 35 23.45 -2.14 -8.17
C GLN A 35 22.81 -2.98 -7.05
N VAL A 36 21.54 -2.75 -6.72
CA VAL A 36 20.79 -3.58 -5.77
C VAL A 36 20.51 -4.96 -6.37
N GLY A 37 20.28 -5.02 -7.68
CA GLY A 37 19.96 -6.25 -8.40
C GLY A 37 18.61 -6.83 -7.98
N ILE A 38 18.48 -8.15 -8.04
CA ILE A 38 17.27 -8.86 -7.61
C ILE A 38 17.11 -8.90 -6.08
N GLY A 39 18.19 -8.65 -5.33
CA GLY A 39 18.27 -8.86 -3.89
C GLY A 39 17.97 -10.30 -3.46
N ASP A 40 17.80 -10.50 -2.16
CA ASP A 40 17.26 -11.73 -1.58
C ASP A 40 15.98 -11.39 -0.80
N ILE A 41 14.86 -12.03 -1.15
CA ILE A 41 13.58 -11.85 -0.46
C ILE A 41 13.05 -13.20 0.03
N ASN A 42 12.72 -13.28 1.32
CA ASN A 42 12.21 -14.50 1.94
C ASN A 42 10.81 -14.89 1.44
N TYR A 43 10.06 -13.92 0.93
CA TYR A 43 8.68 -14.10 0.47
C TYR A 43 8.50 -13.38 -0.87
N PRO A 44 8.98 -13.95 -1.99
CA PRO A 44 8.82 -13.34 -3.30
C PRO A 44 7.36 -13.31 -3.74
N PRO A 45 6.98 -12.38 -4.65
CA PRO A 45 5.68 -12.43 -5.30
C PRO A 45 5.43 -13.82 -5.89
N LYS A 46 4.24 -14.36 -5.63
CA LYS A 46 3.82 -15.66 -6.15
C LYS A 46 3.13 -15.44 -7.49
N THR A 47 3.60 -16.14 -8.51
CA THR A 47 2.89 -16.19 -9.80
C THR A 47 1.51 -16.79 -9.58
N VAL A 48 0.46 -16.15 -10.09
CA VAL A 48 -0.88 -16.73 -10.17
C VAL A 48 -0.96 -17.59 -11.44
N PRO A 49 -0.95 -18.94 -11.35
CA PRO A 49 -0.92 -19.79 -12.53
C PRO A 49 -2.21 -19.61 -13.33
N HIS A 50 -2.10 -19.30 -14.63
CA HIS A 50 -3.26 -19.01 -15.48
C HIS A 50 -4.14 -17.83 -14.97
N GLY A 51 -3.56 -16.92 -14.19
CA GLY A 51 -4.23 -15.70 -13.74
C GLY A 51 -4.64 -14.84 -14.93
N THR A 52 -5.88 -14.35 -14.91
CA THR A 52 -6.33 -13.32 -15.83
C THR A 52 -6.18 -11.97 -15.14
N PRO A 53 -5.35 -11.04 -15.66
CA PRO A 53 -5.15 -9.74 -15.02
C PRO A 53 -6.47 -9.02 -14.81
N LEU A 54 -6.59 -8.37 -13.64
CA LEU A 54 -7.67 -7.41 -13.43
C LEU A 54 -7.53 -6.25 -14.42
N ILE A 55 -8.66 -5.75 -14.91
CA ILE A 55 -8.70 -4.65 -15.87
C ILE A 55 -9.48 -3.49 -15.27
N TYR A 56 -8.83 -2.34 -15.17
CA TYR A 56 -9.44 -1.09 -14.76
C TYR A 56 -9.14 0.00 -15.78
N ASN A 57 -10.17 0.74 -16.22
CA ASN A 57 -10.03 1.77 -17.26
C ASN A 57 -9.30 1.28 -18.53
N LYS A 58 -9.64 0.06 -18.98
CA LYS A 58 -9.06 -0.61 -20.18
C LYS A 58 -7.56 -0.91 -20.09
N LYS A 59 -6.98 -0.88 -18.89
CA LYS A 59 -5.56 -1.18 -18.64
C LYS A 59 -5.42 -2.29 -17.59
N PRO A 60 -4.34 -3.08 -17.62
CA PRO A 60 -3.99 -3.95 -16.52
C PRO A 60 -3.96 -3.18 -15.20
N GLU A 61 -4.64 -3.73 -14.21
CA GLU A 61 -4.74 -3.17 -12.87
C GLU A 61 -3.61 -3.70 -11.98
N VAL A 62 -3.02 -2.80 -11.20
CA VAL A 62 -2.25 -3.10 -10.00
C VAL A 62 -3.16 -2.76 -8.82
N LEU A 63 -3.70 -3.78 -8.15
CA LEU A 63 -4.52 -3.63 -6.97
C LEU A 63 -3.61 -3.64 -5.74
N TYR A 64 -3.69 -2.60 -4.91
CA TYR A 64 -3.06 -2.57 -3.59
C TYR A 64 -4.13 -2.52 -2.52
N ILE A 65 -4.01 -3.35 -1.50
CA ILE A 65 -4.86 -3.32 -0.31
C ILE A 65 -3.96 -3.24 0.93
N GLY A 66 -4.18 -2.23 1.75
CA GLY A 66 -3.39 -1.99 2.95
C GLY A 66 -4.16 -1.23 4.01
N ALA A 67 -3.44 -0.82 5.04
CA ALA A 67 -3.95 0.03 6.10
C ALA A 67 -2.87 1.00 6.57
N GLU A 68 -3.20 2.26 6.80
CA GLU A 68 -2.26 3.31 7.16
C GLU A 68 -1.49 2.99 8.45
N TYR A 69 -2.14 2.35 9.43
CA TYR A 69 -1.50 1.93 10.67
C TYR A 69 -0.47 0.79 10.49
N CYS A 70 -0.56 0.00 9.40
CA CYS A 70 0.17 -1.24 9.24
C CYS A 70 1.67 -0.98 8.90
N PRO A 71 2.63 -1.47 9.71
CA PRO A 71 4.05 -1.19 9.50
C PRO A 71 4.65 -1.88 8.27
N TYR A 72 4.18 -3.07 7.90
CA TYR A 72 4.59 -3.72 6.65
C TYR A 72 4.12 -2.94 5.43
N CYS A 73 2.90 -2.40 5.51
CA CYS A 73 2.32 -1.51 4.51
C CYS A 73 3.13 -0.22 4.38
N ALA A 74 3.60 0.30 5.51
CA ALA A 74 4.45 1.49 5.56
C ALA A 74 5.70 1.31 4.69
N LEU A 75 6.34 0.14 4.71
CA LEU A 75 7.48 -0.14 3.83
C LEU A 75 7.05 -0.39 2.38
N ALA A 76 5.98 -1.16 2.16
CA ALA A 76 5.51 -1.49 0.82
C ALA A 76 5.13 -0.26 -0.01
N ARG A 77 4.57 0.80 0.60
CA ARG A 77 4.21 2.04 -0.09
C ARG A 77 5.42 2.74 -0.73
N TRP A 78 6.57 2.75 -0.05
CA TRP A 78 7.81 3.30 -0.62
C TRP A 78 8.22 2.55 -1.88
N SER A 79 8.26 1.21 -1.79
CA SER A 79 8.62 0.34 -2.91
C SER A 79 7.64 0.49 -4.09
N LEU A 80 6.34 0.55 -3.82
CA LEU A 80 5.32 0.73 -4.85
C LEU A 80 5.43 2.09 -5.54
N ILE A 81 5.66 3.18 -4.80
CA ILE A 81 5.87 4.50 -5.40
C ILE A 81 7.10 4.47 -6.32
N GLY A 82 8.23 3.94 -5.84
CA GLY A 82 9.45 3.86 -6.64
C GLY A 82 9.28 3.01 -7.90
N ALA A 83 8.61 1.85 -7.79
CA ALA A 83 8.39 0.95 -8.91
C ALA A 83 7.40 1.53 -9.94
N LEU A 84 6.24 2.03 -9.50
CA LEU A 84 5.18 2.52 -10.38
C LEU A 84 5.54 3.86 -11.04
N SER A 85 6.45 4.64 -10.45
CA SER A 85 6.97 5.87 -11.08
C SER A 85 7.72 5.60 -12.39
N LYS A 86 8.13 4.35 -12.66
CA LYS A 86 8.69 3.95 -13.96
C LYS A 86 7.64 3.90 -15.07
N PHE A 87 6.35 3.78 -14.73
CA PHE A 87 5.25 3.57 -15.67
C PHE A 87 4.25 4.72 -15.69
N GLY A 88 4.40 5.71 -14.82
CA GLY A 88 3.45 6.79 -14.66
C GLY A 88 3.86 7.81 -13.61
N THR A 89 2.90 8.62 -13.18
CA THR A 89 3.15 9.74 -12.28
C THR A 89 2.14 9.74 -11.15
N PHE A 90 2.66 9.82 -9.92
CA PHE A 90 1.84 10.11 -8.74
C PHE A 90 1.61 11.61 -8.60
N HIS A 91 0.42 11.98 -8.17
CA HIS A 91 0.06 13.36 -7.86
C HIS A 91 -0.38 13.47 -6.41
N ASN A 92 -0.09 14.63 -5.80
CA ASN A 92 -0.52 14.97 -4.45
C ASN A 92 -0.07 13.95 -3.37
N LEU A 93 1.12 13.35 -3.53
CA LEU A 93 1.67 12.41 -2.55
C LEU A 93 1.62 12.99 -1.14
N LYS A 94 1.11 12.19 -0.20
CA LYS A 94 0.98 12.53 1.22
C LYS A 94 1.82 11.58 2.06
N ILE A 95 2.27 12.08 3.21
CA ILE A 95 2.96 11.30 4.23
C ILE A 95 2.15 11.25 5.52
N ILE A 96 2.33 10.15 6.24
CA ILE A 96 1.74 9.81 7.53
C ILE A 96 2.78 9.05 8.37
N ARG A 97 2.40 8.66 9.58
CA ARG A 97 3.11 7.64 10.36
C ARG A 97 2.26 6.40 10.58
N ALA A 98 2.88 5.23 10.47
CA ALA A 98 2.26 3.97 10.88
C ALA A 98 2.00 3.94 12.40
N SER A 99 1.38 2.86 12.88
CA SER A 99 1.07 2.61 14.28
C SER A 99 2.26 2.93 15.20
N ALA A 100 2.00 3.62 16.31
CA ALA A 100 2.99 3.91 17.34
C ALA A 100 3.31 2.70 18.24
N THR A 101 2.51 1.64 18.20
CA THR A 101 2.58 0.53 19.16
C THR A 101 2.58 -0.85 18.51
N ASP A 102 2.61 -0.93 17.18
CA ASP A 102 2.69 -2.23 16.51
C ASP A 102 4.07 -2.86 16.76
N SER A 103 4.09 -4.13 17.15
CA SER A 103 5.32 -4.84 17.52
C SER A 103 6.22 -5.11 16.31
N ALA A 104 5.67 -5.14 15.10
CA ALA A 104 6.45 -5.27 13.88
C ALA A 104 7.20 -3.99 13.50
N GLY A 105 6.83 -2.84 14.09
CA GLY A 105 7.52 -1.58 13.91
C GLY A 105 6.65 -0.39 14.31
N GLN A 106 7.28 0.60 14.94
CA GLN A 106 6.57 1.73 15.56
C GLN A 106 6.89 3.04 14.85
N ASN A 107 5.87 3.89 14.67
CA ASN A 107 5.99 5.27 14.18
C ASN A 107 6.78 5.42 12.86
N ILE A 108 6.68 4.41 11.99
CA ILE A 108 7.36 4.40 10.69
C ILE A 108 6.80 5.52 9.82
N ALA A 109 7.63 6.49 9.47
CA ALA A 109 7.28 7.53 8.51
C ALA A 109 7.10 6.91 7.13
N THR A 110 5.95 7.17 6.50
CA THR A 110 5.60 6.55 5.22
C THR A 110 4.67 7.43 4.41
N PHE A 111 4.41 7.03 3.18
CA PHE A 111 3.34 7.59 2.36
C PHE A 111 1.98 7.01 2.75
N THR A 112 0.93 7.58 2.18
CA THR A 112 -0.41 6.98 2.09
C THR A 112 -0.87 7.07 0.64
N PHE A 113 -1.69 6.11 0.19
CA PHE A 113 -2.36 6.21 -1.11
C PHE A 113 -3.79 6.75 -1.02
N ALA A 114 -4.25 7.11 0.19
CA ALA A 114 -5.53 7.78 0.41
C ALA A 114 -5.40 9.31 0.32
N HIS A 115 -6.38 10.05 0.84
CA HIS A 115 -6.32 11.50 1.03
C HIS A 115 -6.07 12.32 -0.26
N GLY A 116 -6.64 11.87 -1.38
CA GLY A 116 -6.58 12.57 -2.65
C GLY A 116 -5.28 12.37 -3.42
N VAL A 117 -4.48 11.36 -3.07
CA VAL A 117 -3.37 10.87 -3.89
C VAL A 117 -3.95 10.21 -5.14
N THR A 118 -3.39 10.52 -6.31
CA THR A 118 -3.81 9.92 -7.58
C THR A 118 -2.60 9.45 -8.39
N TYR A 119 -2.85 8.55 -9.35
CA TYR A 119 -1.82 8.01 -10.23
C TYR A 119 -2.30 8.03 -11.69
N SER A 120 -1.44 8.51 -12.58
CA SER A 120 -1.70 8.62 -14.01
C SER A 120 -0.69 7.79 -14.80
N SER A 121 -1.17 6.97 -15.74
CA SER A 121 -0.33 6.17 -16.63
C SER A 121 -1.09 5.79 -17.90
N SER A 122 -0.39 5.68 -19.02
CA SER A 122 -0.92 5.13 -20.27
C SER A 122 -0.87 3.60 -20.33
N LEU A 123 -0.12 2.95 -19.43
CA LEU A 123 0.19 1.52 -19.48
C LEU A 123 -0.62 0.70 -18.48
N ILE A 124 -0.73 1.19 -17.25
CA ILE A 124 -1.37 0.48 -16.15
C ILE A 124 -2.36 1.36 -15.41
N SER A 125 -3.26 0.73 -14.65
CA SER A 125 -4.11 1.40 -13.66
C SER A 125 -3.64 0.99 -12.27
N PHE A 126 -3.38 1.95 -11.40
CA PHE A 126 -3.10 1.67 -9.99
C PHE A 126 -4.35 1.94 -9.17
N VAL A 127 -4.84 0.91 -8.48
CA VAL A 127 -6.07 0.96 -7.67
C VAL A 127 -5.68 0.65 -6.21
N PRO A 128 -5.36 1.68 -5.40
CA PRO A 128 -5.05 1.48 -4.00
C PRO A 128 -6.29 1.55 -3.11
N ARG A 129 -6.29 0.72 -2.05
CA ARG A 129 -7.27 0.69 -0.97
C ARG A 129 -6.56 0.71 0.38
N GLU A 130 -6.65 1.83 1.08
CA GLU A 130 -6.26 1.96 2.49
C GLU A 130 -7.50 1.71 3.35
N MET A 131 -7.69 0.47 3.79
CA MET A 131 -8.93 0.03 4.46
C MET A 131 -9.14 0.69 5.81
N PHE A 132 -8.04 0.95 6.53
CA PHE A 132 -8.05 1.59 7.84
C PHE A 132 -7.02 2.71 7.87
N SER A 133 -7.32 3.76 8.63
CA SER A 133 -6.41 4.88 8.88
C SER A 133 -5.37 4.54 9.95
N ASN A 134 -4.49 5.50 10.26
CA ASN A 134 -3.64 5.47 11.45
C ASN A 134 -4.26 6.17 12.66
N VAL A 135 -5.54 6.55 12.59
CA VAL A 135 -6.26 7.23 13.67
C VAL A 135 -6.83 6.18 14.63
N PRO A 136 -6.50 6.22 15.94
CA PRO A 136 -7.02 5.23 16.87
C PRO A 136 -8.54 5.27 17.00
N ASP A 137 -9.17 4.10 16.99
CA ASP A 137 -10.59 3.90 17.25
C ASP A 137 -10.80 2.57 17.99
N VAL A 138 -11.11 2.68 19.28
CA VAL A 138 -11.35 1.52 20.17
C VAL A 138 -12.57 0.69 19.79
N LYS A 139 -13.46 1.20 18.93
CA LYS A 139 -14.62 0.47 18.43
C LYS A 139 -14.30 -0.36 17.19
N SER A 140 -13.19 -0.06 16.51
CA SER A 140 -12.75 -0.79 15.34
C SER A 140 -12.10 -2.11 15.76
N PRO A 141 -12.32 -3.23 15.04
CA PRO A 141 -11.68 -4.50 15.33
C PRO A 141 -10.14 -4.44 15.23
N THR A 142 -9.61 -3.47 14.49
CA THR A 142 -8.16 -3.25 14.33
C THR A 142 -7.60 -2.26 15.36
N GLY A 143 -8.47 -1.60 16.15
CA GLY A 143 -8.09 -0.47 17.00
C GLY A 143 -7.86 0.84 16.23
N TYR A 144 -8.12 0.87 14.92
CA TYR A 144 -7.93 2.04 14.06
C TYR A 144 -9.16 2.34 13.20
N ALA A 145 -9.46 3.62 12.99
CA ALA A 145 -10.67 4.06 12.30
C ALA A 145 -10.70 3.55 10.84
N PRO A 146 -11.83 3.02 10.35
CA PRO A 146 -12.01 2.64 8.96
C PRO A 146 -11.78 3.83 8.02
N LEU A 147 -11.26 3.59 6.82
CA LEU A 147 -10.92 4.65 5.86
C LEU A 147 -11.50 4.40 4.46
N GLN A 148 -11.27 3.22 3.87
CA GLN A 148 -11.84 2.84 2.58
C GLN A 148 -12.45 1.44 2.63
N THR A 149 -13.44 1.19 1.79
CA THR A 149 -14.07 -0.13 1.64
C THR A 149 -13.66 -0.75 0.32
N LEU A 150 -13.46 -2.06 0.32
CA LEU A 150 -13.28 -2.82 -0.91
C LEU A 150 -14.60 -2.93 -1.68
N THR A 151 -14.52 -2.94 -3.00
CA THR A 151 -15.64 -3.40 -3.82
C THR A 151 -15.81 -4.92 -3.67
N LYS A 152 -16.98 -5.46 -4.04
CA LYS A 152 -17.21 -6.92 -4.02
C LYS A 152 -16.18 -7.71 -4.84
N ALA A 153 -15.75 -7.13 -5.97
CA ALA A 153 -14.74 -7.75 -6.84
C ALA A 153 -13.36 -7.76 -6.17
N GLU A 154 -12.94 -6.62 -5.61
CA GLU A 154 -11.67 -6.49 -4.87
C GLU A 154 -11.64 -7.46 -3.66
N GLN A 155 -12.73 -7.54 -2.88
CA GLN A 155 -12.82 -8.48 -1.77
C GLN A 155 -12.70 -9.94 -2.24
N THR A 156 -13.30 -10.28 -3.37
CA THR A 156 -13.24 -11.65 -3.91
C THR A 156 -11.81 -12.01 -4.29
N VAL A 157 -11.08 -11.09 -4.92
CA VAL A 157 -9.66 -11.27 -5.27
C VAL A 157 -8.84 -11.45 -4.00
N PHE A 158 -9.03 -10.57 -3.00
CA PHE A 158 -8.28 -10.59 -1.76
C PHE A 158 -8.46 -11.90 -1.00
N ALA A 159 -9.72 -12.32 -0.78
CA ALA A 159 -10.07 -13.57 -0.11
C ALA A 159 -9.50 -14.81 -0.83
N LYS A 160 -9.47 -14.79 -2.17
CA LYS A 160 -9.05 -15.94 -2.97
C LYS A 160 -7.52 -16.09 -3.03
N LEU A 161 -6.79 -14.98 -3.15
CA LEU A 161 -5.34 -15.01 -3.39
C LEU A 161 -4.51 -14.96 -2.11
N ASP A 162 -5.04 -14.38 -1.04
CA ASP A 162 -4.34 -14.27 0.23
C ASP A 162 -5.27 -14.61 1.40
N PRO A 163 -5.65 -15.87 1.65
CA PRO A 163 -6.25 -16.25 2.93
C PRO A 163 -5.12 -16.27 3.98
N PRO A 164 -5.00 -15.27 4.88
CA PRO A 164 -6.06 -14.79 5.80
C PRO A 164 -6.51 -13.32 5.65
N GLU A 165 -6.31 -12.73 4.47
CA GLU A 165 -6.58 -11.34 4.09
C GLU A 165 -5.66 -10.35 4.80
N GLY A 166 -4.34 -10.58 4.63
CA GLY A 166 -3.28 -9.82 5.29
C GLY A 166 -2.93 -8.53 4.56
N PHE A 167 -2.35 -7.58 5.32
CA PHE A 167 -1.79 -6.36 4.75
C PHE A 167 -0.26 -6.36 4.83
N PRO A 168 0.44 -5.80 3.82
CA PRO A 168 -0.09 -5.31 2.54
C PRO A 168 -0.35 -6.46 1.56
N PHE A 169 -1.37 -6.30 0.73
CA PHE A 169 -1.66 -7.14 -0.43
C PHE A 169 -1.42 -6.36 -1.72
N VAL A 170 -0.79 -7.00 -2.70
CA VAL A 170 -0.58 -6.45 -4.05
C VAL A 170 -0.90 -7.53 -5.07
N ASP A 171 -1.78 -7.23 -6.01
CA ASP A 171 -2.03 -8.05 -7.18
C ASP A 171 -1.67 -7.31 -8.48
N PHE A 172 -0.99 -8.02 -9.37
CA PHE A 172 -0.67 -7.62 -10.74
C PHE A 172 -0.76 -8.81 -11.72
N GLY A 173 -1.59 -9.80 -11.40
CA GLY A 173 -1.81 -11.01 -12.22
C GLY A 173 -3.26 -11.50 -12.22
N GLY A 174 -4.09 -10.95 -11.33
CA GLY A 174 -5.50 -11.25 -11.17
C GLY A 174 -5.75 -12.66 -10.66
N ILE A 175 -6.98 -13.14 -10.86
CA ILE A 175 -7.43 -14.46 -10.41
C ILE A 175 -7.55 -15.42 -11.59
N VAL A 176 -7.44 -16.71 -11.31
CA VAL A 176 -7.92 -17.74 -12.23
C VAL A 176 -9.45 -17.70 -12.22
N ALA A 177 -10.07 -17.69 -13.40
CA ALA A 177 -11.53 -17.79 -13.53
C ALA A 177 -12.05 -19.08 -12.88
#